data_AF-A0A9W6S4P9-F1
#
_entry.id   AF-A0A9W6S4P9-F1
#
_cell.length_a   1.000
_cell.length_b   1.000
_cell.length_c   1.000
_cell.angle_alpha   90.00
_cell.angle_beta   90.00
_cell.angle_gamma   90.00
#
_symmetry.space_group_name_H-M   'P 1'
#
loop_
_entity.id
_entity.type
_entity.pdbx_description
1 polymer ?
#
loop_
_entity_poly.entity_id
_entity_poly.type
_entity_poly.pdbx_seq_one_letter_code
_entity_poly.pdbx_strand_id
1 'polypeptide(L)'
;MAEPTPPTPAPLFRDPAAPGAPGRAAAGRLGVGLDAFRVGPGADLQDPKDAWPAAYGLSPSGEVLVRPDGLIACRNRDEGGAAGLEDALRTVLCRA
;
A
#
# COMPACT_ATOMS: atom_id res chain seq x y z
N MET A 1 15.61 -35.45 25.52
CA MET A 1 14.36 -34.74 25.17
C MET A 1 14.78 -33.35 24.72
N ALA A 2 14.90 -33.12 23.41
CA ALA A 2 15.27 -31.82 22.88
C ALA A 2 14.01 -30.96 22.74
N GLU A 3 14.00 -29.82 23.41
CA GLU A 3 12.93 -28.82 23.32
C GLU A 3 12.89 -28.27 21.88
N PRO A 4 11.73 -28.21 21.20
CA PRO A 4 11.66 -27.63 19.87
C PRO A 4 11.87 -26.11 19.99
N THR A 5 12.96 -25.61 19.41
CA THR A 5 13.24 -24.18 19.27
C THR A 5 12.01 -23.49 18.67
N PRO A 6 11.45 -22.44 19.31
CA PRO A 6 10.35 -21.69 18.72
C PRO A 6 10.79 -21.08 17.38
N PRO A 7 9.93 -21.07 16.35
CA PRO A 7 10.27 -20.40 15.11
C PRO A 7 10.56 -18.93 15.40
N THR A 8 11.73 -18.46 14.99
CA THR A 8 12.07 -17.03 15.01
C THR A 8 10.93 -16.26 14.36
N PRO A 9 10.34 -15.24 15.02
CA PRO A 9 9.30 -14.44 14.38
C PRO A 9 9.92 -13.79 13.14
N ALA A 10 9.31 -14.04 11.98
CA ALA A 10 9.66 -13.32 10.77
C ALA A 10 9.49 -11.81 11.06
N PRO A 11 10.40 -10.94 10.60
CA PRO A 11 10.21 -9.51 10.75
C PRO A 11 8.85 -9.13 10.16
N LEU A 12 7.99 -8.48 10.96
CA LEU A 12 6.62 -8.12 10.58
C LEU A 12 6.55 -7.14 9.41
N PHE A 13 7.69 -6.60 8.97
CA PHE A 13 7.81 -5.65 7.87
C PHE A 13 8.97 -6.08 6.98
N ARG A 14 8.65 -6.70 5.84
CA ARG A 14 9.63 -7.13 4.84
C ARG A 14 9.95 -5.97 3.89
N ASP A 15 11.23 -5.92 3.50
CA ASP A 15 11.93 -5.00 2.59
C ASP A 15 11.07 -4.20 1.56
N PRO A 16 11.09 -2.85 1.56
CA PRO A 16 10.30 -1.98 0.67
C PRO A 16 10.84 -1.87 -0.78
N ALA A 17 11.53 -2.91 -1.26
CA ALA A 17 12.31 -2.90 -2.50
C ALA A 17 11.65 -3.63 -3.68
N ALA A 18 10.32 -3.77 -3.70
CA ALA A 18 9.60 -4.27 -4.88
C ALA A 18 9.31 -3.11 -5.88
N PRO A 19 9.64 -3.23 -7.17
CA PRO A 19 9.34 -2.21 -8.17
C PRO A 19 7.85 -2.21 -8.54
N GLY A 20 7.23 -1.03 -8.56
CA GLY A 20 5.97 -0.76 -9.28
C GLY A 20 4.85 -0.15 -8.44
N ALA A 21 4.97 1.13 -8.07
CA ALA A 21 3.80 1.95 -7.79
C ALA A 21 4.06 3.39 -8.23
N PRO A 22 3.26 3.98 -9.14
CA PRO A 22 3.39 5.38 -9.54
C PRO A 22 3.40 6.36 -8.35
N GLY A 23 2.79 5.98 -7.23
CA GLY A 23 2.77 6.77 -6.01
C GLY A 23 4.14 7.03 -5.38
N ARG A 24 5.08 6.09 -5.49
CA ARG A 24 6.39 6.26 -4.85
C ARG A 24 7.23 7.33 -5.54
N ALA A 25 7.08 7.45 -6.87
CA ALA A 25 7.72 8.52 -7.63
C ALA A 25 7.16 9.90 -7.25
N ALA A 26 5.84 10.01 -7.09
CA ALA A 26 5.19 11.24 -6.63
C ALA A 26 5.61 11.61 -5.20
N ALA A 27 5.61 10.63 -4.29
CA ALA A 27 6.06 10.81 -2.91
C ALA A 27 7.53 11.27 -2.83
N GLY A 28 8.41 10.68 -3.64
CA GLY A 28 9.81 11.08 -3.76
C GLY A 28 9.97 12.54 -4.20
N ARG A 29 9.17 13.01 -5.17
CA ARG A 29 9.16 14.43 -5.60
C ARG A 29 8.69 15.37 -4.49
N LEU A 30 7.78 14.90 -3.63
CA LEU A 30 7.25 15.66 -2.51
C LEU A 30 8.10 15.52 -1.23
N GLY A 31 9.17 14.72 -1.25
CA GLY A 31 10.05 14.51 -0.11
C GLY A 31 9.37 13.80 1.07
N VAL A 32 8.39 12.93 0.80
CA VAL A 32 7.68 12.16 1.82
C VAL A 32 7.95 10.66 1.65
N GLY A 33 8.01 9.94 2.76
CA GLY A 33 8.04 8.48 2.74
C GLY A 33 6.68 7.94 2.32
N LEU A 34 6.68 6.98 1.39
CA LEU A 34 5.49 6.24 0.99
C LEU A 34 5.81 4.76 0.90
N ASP A 35 5.12 3.99 1.72
CA ASP A 35 5.10 2.53 1.65
C ASP A 35 4.01 2.11 0.65
N ALA A 36 4.38 1.23 -0.27
CA ALA A 36 3.48 0.71 -1.29
C ALA A 36 3.43 -0.81 -1.17
N PHE A 37 2.21 -1.35 -1.09
CA PHE A 37 1.97 -2.78 -0.97
C PHE A 37 0.97 -3.24 -2.02
N ARG A 38 1.27 -4.36 -2.67
CA ARG A 38 0.28 -5.06 -3.49
C ARG A 38 -0.50 -5.99 -2.57
N VAL A 39 -1.82 -6.03 -2.77
CA VAL A 39 -2.73 -6.91 -2.02
C VAL A 39 -3.24 -8.00 -2.95
N GLY A 40 -3.14 -9.26 -2.51
CA GLY A 40 -3.65 -10.43 -3.24
C GLY A 40 -2.70 -11.63 -3.23
N PRO A 41 -3.07 -12.72 -3.93
CA PRO A 41 -2.26 -13.93 -3.99
C PRO A 41 -0.84 -13.66 -4.52
N GLY A 42 0.19 -14.07 -3.77
CA GLY A 42 1.60 -13.86 -4.17
C GLY A 42 2.08 -12.40 -4.13
N ALA A 43 1.29 -11.51 -3.54
CA ALA A 43 1.63 -10.11 -3.32
C ALA A 43 2.27 -9.86 -1.93
N ASP A 44 2.57 -8.60 -1.63
CA ASP A 44 3.21 -8.19 -0.37
C ASP A 44 2.27 -8.42 0.82
N LEU A 45 0.97 -8.17 0.62
CA LEU A 45 -0.10 -8.45 1.56
C LEU A 45 -1.03 -9.52 0.98
N GLN A 46 -1.26 -10.58 1.75
CA GLN A 46 -2.18 -11.64 1.34
C GLN A 46 -3.62 -11.25 1.67
N ASP A 47 -4.54 -11.55 0.75
CA ASP A 47 -5.98 -11.45 0.94
C ASP A 47 -6.61 -12.85 0.78
N PRO A 48 -6.58 -13.72 1.81
CA PRO A 48 -7.00 -15.11 1.69
C PRO A 48 -8.49 -15.30 1.42
N LYS A 49 -9.29 -14.24 1.57
CA LYS A 49 -10.75 -14.27 1.37
C LYS A 49 -11.18 -13.53 0.10
N ASP A 50 -10.24 -13.01 -0.68
CA ASP A 50 -10.49 -12.15 -1.85
C ASP A 50 -11.51 -11.03 -1.56
N ALA A 51 -11.49 -10.54 -0.32
CA ALA A 51 -12.50 -9.61 0.20
C ALA A 51 -12.03 -8.16 0.17
N TRP A 52 -10.74 -7.91 -0.01
CA TRP A 52 -10.15 -6.58 0.04
C TRP A 52 -10.70 -5.64 -1.03
N PRO A 53 -10.79 -6.03 -2.33
CA PRO A 53 -11.38 -5.16 -3.34
C PRO A 53 -12.84 -4.84 -3.03
N ALA A 54 -13.63 -5.82 -2.58
CA ALA A 54 -15.03 -5.61 -2.22
C ALA A 54 -15.20 -4.71 -0.99
N ALA A 55 -14.40 -4.92 0.06
CA ALA A 55 -14.44 -4.14 1.29
C ALA A 55 -14.07 -2.67 1.07
N TYR A 56 -13.06 -2.43 0.22
CA TYR A 56 -12.64 -1.08 -0.13
C TYR A 56 -13.41 -0.52 -1.33
N GLY A 57 -14.25 -1.28 -2.02
CA GLY A 57 -15.00 -0.81 -3.20
C GLY A 57 -14.12 -0.54 -4.42
N LEU A 58 -13.10 -1.36 -4.62
CA LEU A 58 -12.10 -1.33 -5.69
C LEU A 58 -12.32 -2.45 -6.70
N SER A 59 -11.77 -2.27 -7.90
CA SER A 59 -11.45 -3.37 -8.81
C SER A 59 -10.08 -3.98 -8.45
N PRO A 60 -9.71 -5.15 -9.02
CA PRO A 60 -8.41 -5.77 -8.75
C PRO A 60 -7.19 -4.91 -9.12
N SER A 61 -7.36 -3.88 -9.94
CA SER A 61 -6.32 -2.92 -10.32
C SER A 61 -6.44 -1.58 -9.58
N GLY A 62 -7.42 -1.43 -8.68
CA GLY A 62 -7.61 -0.23 -7.90
C GLY A 62 -6.53 0.01 -6.85
N GLU A 63 -6.51 1.23 -6.32
CA GLU A 63 -5.52 1.66 -5.33
C GLU A 63 -6.15 2.50 -4.22
N VAL A 64 -5.54 2.43 -3.03
CA VAL A 64 -5.95 3.17 -1.84
C VAL A 64 -4.73 3.78 -1.20
N LEU A 65 -4.80 5.09 -0.93
CA LEU A 65 -3.84 5.79 -0.10
C LEU A 65 -4.40 5.89 1.32
N VAL A 66 -3.63 5.38 2.28
CA VAL A 66 -3.97 5.44 3.71
C VAL A 66 -3.01 6.40 4.40
N ARG A 67 -3.55 7.28 5.24
CA ARG A 67 -2.77 8.20 6.07
C ARG A 67 -2.20 7.49 7.30
N PRO A 68 -1.19 8.07 7.96
CA PRO A 68 -0.63 7.50 9.19
C PRO A 68 -1.63 7.35 10.34
N ASP A 69 -2.75 8.09 10.32
CA ASP A 69 -3.85 7.97 11.28
C ASP A 69 -4.85 6.84 10.95
N GLY A 70 -4.60 6.08 9.87
CA GLY A 70 -5.45 4.97 9.43
C GLY A 70 -6.64 5.40 8.58
N LEU A 71 -6.80 6.69 8.28
CA LEU A 71 -7.87 7.18 7.41
C LEU A 71 -7.50 7.06 5.93
N ILE A 72 -8.50 6.75 5.10
CA ILE A 72 -8.32 6.72 3.64
C ILE A 72 -8.25 8.16 3.13
N ALA A 73 -7.11 8.53 2.56
CA ALA A 73 -6.91 9.82 1.92
C ALA A 73 -7.51 9.86 0.52
N CYS A 74 -7.27 8.82 -0.27
CA CYS A 74 -7.85 8.68 -1.59
C CYS A 74 -8.11 7.21 -1.92
N ARG A 75 -9.10 7.00 -2.79
CA ARG A 75 -9.47 5.70 -3.30
C ARG A 75 -9.75 5.83 -4.79
N ASN A 76 -8.97 5.12 -5.60
CA ASN A 76 -9.21 5.00 -7.02
C ASN A 76 -9.75 3.60 -7.30
N ARG A 77 -11.00 3.53 -7.78
CA ARG A 77 -11.68 2.26 -8.04
C ARG A 77 -10.87 1.38 -8.98
N ASP A 78 -10.29 1.98 -10.00
CA ASP A 78 -9.45 1.33 -11.01
C ASP A 78 -8.04 1.93 -10.93
N GLU A 79 -7.14 1.44 -11.80
CA GLU A 79 -5.75 1.89 -11.85
C GLU A 79 -5.68 3.42 -11.97
N GLY A 80 -5.24 4.06 -10.90
CA GLY A 80 -5.04 5.50 -10.87
C GLY A 80 -3.71 5.83 -11.55
N GLY A 81 -3.76 6.74 -12.53
CA GLY A 81 -2.55 7.26 -13.14
C GLY A 81 -1.70 8.02 -12.11
N ALA A 82 -0.38 8.09 -12.33
CA ALA A 82 0.56 8.76 -11.41
C ALA A 82 0.18 10.20 -11.03
N ALA A 83 -0.47 10.93 -11.95
CA ALA A 83 -0.95 12.28 -11.69
C ALA A 83 -2.04 12.33 -10.61
N GLY A 84 -2.96 11.36 -10.57
CA GLY A 84 -4.04 11.33 -9.58
C GLY A 84 -3.51 11.06 -8.18
N LEU A 85 -2.49 10.22 -8.06
CA LEU A 85 -1.85 9.93 -6.77
C LEU A 85 -0.96 11.08 -6.29
N GLU A 86 -0.29 11.80 -7.19
CA GLU A 86 0.43 13.02 -6.82
C GLU A 86 -0.52 14.11 -6.30
N ASP A 87 -1.66 14.32 -6.95
CA ASP A 87 -2.67 15.30 -6.53
C ASP A 87 -3.27 14.96 -5.15
N ALA A 88 -3.59 13.67 -4.94
CA ALA A 88 -4.03 13.19 -3.64
C ALA A 88 -2.97 13.43 -2.54
N LEU A 89 -1.69 13.16 -2.83
CA LEU A 89 -0.58 13.44 -1.90
C LEU A 89 -0.45 14.95 -1.62
N ARG A 90 -0.56 15.81 -2.62
CA ARG A 90 -0.54 17.28 -2.43
C ARG A 90 -1.67 17.75 -1.54
N THR A 91 -2.88 17.22 -1.74
CA THR A 91 -4.05 17.55 -0.93
C THR A 91 -3.86 17.12 0.52
N VAL A 92 -3.42 15.88 0.77
CA VAL A 92 -3.15 15.36 2.12
C VAL A 92 -2.07 16.15 2.85
N LEU A 93 -1.07 16.62 2.11
CA LEU A 93 0.03 17.43 2.65
C LEU A 93 -0.29 18.92 2.73
N CYS A 94 -1.49 19.35 2.32
CA CYS A 94 -1.90 20.75 2.20
C CYS A 94 -0.93 21.60 1.35
N ARG A 95 -0.50 21.05 0.20
CA ARG A 95 0.43 21.68 -0.76
C ARG A 95 -0.22 21.94 -2.13
N ALA A 96 -1.53 22.17 -2.12
CA ALA A 96 -2.31 22.51 -3.31
C ALA A 96 -1.93 23.90 -3.84
#